data_AF-A0AA39D2W7-F1
#
_entry.id   AF-A0AA39D2W7-F1
#
_cell.length_a   1.000
_cell.length_b   1.000
_cell.length_c   1.000
_cell.angle_alpha   90.00
_cell.angle_beta   90.00
_cell.angle_gamma   90.00
#
_symmetry.space_group_name_H-M   'P 1'
#
loop_
_entity.id
_entity.type
_entity.pdbx_description
1 polymer ?
#
loop_
_entity_poly.entity_id
_entity_poly.type
_entity_poly.pdbx_seq_one_letter_code
_entity_poly.pdbx_strand_id
1 'polypeptide(L)'
;MALELVGGAALGAVFEKLFAAVVDASNKTTQFDSSLKKLEETLKSINPSILEMKRMNDQLDRPKEEMEKLIKILKDGEKLIHKCSKVSCCNYFKKWRYANKIEALEDSLVKFFQVELQAQVGRNNLQILVLLKSNRFSWSNKGVSHNYESLGSCEPTDPPAFMVGLDVPLKELKRRLFTDGESRIVVSAPGGCGKTTLAKRLCHDQQVKEYFQHIFYVTVSKTFNLIPIIKKLFWHSDEQVPGFQNEEDAVNQLELMLKRKVESGRILLVLDDVWSGSETVLAKFKKISGYKVLVTSRNEFPDFGSTYHLKLLNEEDAKTLFRHSAIPEDGSGSSVPSEDLVNTIVRCCKGFPLALEVVGRSLHGQPVEIWRSTLMKLSEGQCIVNSEDELRNCLQSSLDALDEEDIMLKECFMDLGSFPEDQKIPATALIDMWAELHKLDKDGIYAISNLHKLCSRNLLNLVVTRNDGNEIDWCYNDAFVMQHDLLRDLAIYQSNQEPIEKRKRLIVDLTGNRLPEWWTKEKQPQLSARLVSISTGPPSLSLSIS
;
A
#
# COMPACT_ATOMS: atom_id res chain seq x y z
N MET A 1 -50.05 25.06 0.45
CA MET A 1 -48.62 25.03 0.81
C MET A 1 -47.89 24.35 -0.34
N ALA A 2 -47.10 25.11 -1.09
CA ALA A 2 -46.34 24.60 -2.23
C ALA A 2 -45.13 23.82 -1.69
N LEU A 3 -44.92 22.59 -2.18
CA LEU A 3 -43.68 21.85 -1.94
C LEU A 3 -42.51 22.71 -2.41
N GLU A 4 -41.59 23.06 -1.51
CA GLU A 4 -40.27 23.54 -1.88
C GLU A 4 -39.57 22.40 -2.63
N LEU A 5 -39.38 22.58 -3.93
CA LEU A 5 -38.61 21.64 -4.73
C LEU A 5 -37.14 21.78 -4.35
N VAL A 6 -36.55 20.70 -3.83
CA VAL A 6 -35.11 20.57 -3.61
C VAL A 6 -34.36 20.98 -4.88
N GLY A 7 -33.36 21.86 -4.75
CA GLY A 7 -32.74 22.59 -5.87
C GLY A 7 -32.20 21.70 -7.01
N GLY A 8 -31.80 20.46 -6.71
CA GLY A 8 -31.36 19.46 -7.71
C GLY A 8 -32.48 19.03 -8.65
N ALA A 9 -33.66 18.72 -8.11
CA ALA A 9 -34.84 18.35 -8.91
C ALA A 9 -35.31 19.52 -9.80
N ALA A 10 -35.27 20.74 -9.29
CA ALA A 10 -35.65 21.95 -10.04
C ALA A 10 -34.69 22.24 -11.20
N LEU A 11 -33.39 22.07 -10.98
CA LEU A 11 -32.35 22.26 -12.00
C LEU A 11 -32.52 21.28 -13.17
N GLY A 12 -32.65 19.98 -12.87
CA GLY A 12 -32.83 18.95 -13.89
C GLY A 12 -34.10 19.19 -14.73
N ALA A 13 -35.22 19.52 -14.08
CA ALA A 13 -36.49 19.76 -14.77
C ALA A 13 -36.47 20.96 -15.72
N VAL A 14 -35.76 22.04 -15.36
CA VAL A 14 -35.65 23.24 -16.21
C VAL A 14 -34.68 23.01 -17.36
N PHE A 15 -33.58 22.29 -17.12
CA PHE A 15 -32.62 21.94 -18.17
C PHE A 15 -33.28 21.11 -19.28
N GLU A 16 -34.00 20.05 -18.91
CA GLU A 16 -34.70 19.18 -19.87
C GLU A 16 -35.72 19.95 -20.72
N LYS A 17 -36.42 20.91 -20.12
CA LYS A 17 -37.37 21.77 -20.86
C LYS A 17 -36.68 22.65 -21.89
N LEU A 18 -35.58 23.31 -21.52
CA LEU A 18 -34.79 24.10 -22.47
C LEU A 18 -34.22 23.20 -23.57
N PHE A 19 -33.65 22.06 -23.21
CA PHE A 19 -33.03 21.13 -24.16
C PHE A 19 -34.05 20.64 -25.20
N ALA A 20 -35.23 20.19 -24.75
CA ALA A 20 -36.32 19.80 -25.64
C ALA A 20 -36.78 20.95 -26.53
N ALA A 21 -36.89 22.17 -26.01
CA ALA A 21 -37.27 23.35 -26.78
C ALA A 21 -36.25 23.71 -27.86
N VAL A 22 -34.95 23.57 -27.58
CA VAL A 22 -33.86 23.81 -28.55
C VAL A 22 -33.86 22.75 -29.65
N VAL A 23 -33.98 21.47 -29.29
CA VAL A 23 -34.04 20.37 -30.26
C VAL A 23 -35.27 20.51 -31.18
N ASP A 24 -36.44 20.84 -30.63
CA ASP A 24 -37.66 21.05 -31.41
C ASP A 24 -37.52 22.26 -32.35
N ALA A 25 -36.95 23.37 -31.86
CA ALA A 25 -36.71 24.57 -32.66
C ALA A 25 -35.69 24.33 -33.78
N SER A 26 -34.64 23.56 -33.53
CA SER A 26 -33.60 23.20 -34.51
C SER A 26 -34.14 22.30 -35.61
N ASN A 27 -35.10 21.41 -35.30
CA ASN A 27 -35.71 20.52 -36.29
C ASN A 27 -36.80 21.20 -37.13
N LYS A 28 -37.52 22.19 -36.58
CA LYS A 28 -38.66 22.85 -37.24
C LYS A 28 -38.30 24.13 -37.99
N THR A 29 -37.19 24.78 -37.66
CA THR A 29 -36.88 26.14 -38.15
C THR A 29 -35.57 26.15 -38.94
N THR A 30 -35.62 26.46 -40.25
CA THR A 30 -34.39 26.75 -41.04
C THR A 30 -33.79 28.13 -40.71
N GLN A 31 -34.49 28.91 -39.89
CA GLN A 31 -34.03 30.18 -39.35
C GLN A 31 -33.29 29.91 -38.04
N PHE A 32 -32.09 30.49 -37.88
CA PHE A 32 -31.21 30.32 -36.70
C PHE A 32 -30.47 28.99 -36.60
N ASP A 33 -30.49 28.17 -37.66
CA ASP A 33 -29.92 26.81 -37.68
C ASP A 33 -28.48 26.74 -37.13
N SER A 34 -27.60 27.69 -37.47
CA SER A 34 -26.22 27.72 -36.95
C SER A 34 -26.14 27.99 -35.45
N SER A 35 -26.86 29.01 -34.94
CA SER A 35 -26.79 29.39 -33.52
C SER A 35 -27.58 28.41 -32.63
N LEU A 36 -28.65 27.80 -33.14
CA LEU A 36 -29.41 26.77 -32.42
C LEU A 36 -28.63 25.45 -32.32
N LYS A 37 -27.96 25.01 -33.40
CA LYS A 37 -27.09 23.83 -33.36
C LYS A 37 -25.95 24.00 -32.38
N LYS A 38 -25.31 25.17 -32.35
CA LYS A 38 -24.22 25.47 -31.43
C LYS A 38 -24.69 25.45 -29.96
N LEU A 39 -25.87 26.00 -29.69
CA LEU A 39 -26.50 25.91 -28.36
C LEU A 39 -26.88 24.47 -28.01
N GLU A 40 -27.40 23.68 -28.96
CA GLU A 40 -27.72 22.26 -28.76
C GLU A 40 -26.46 21.45 -28.40
N GLU A 41 -25.35 21.66 -29.11
CA GLU A 41 -24.06 21.03 -28.83
C GLU A 41 -23.54 21.43 -27.44
N THR A 42 -23.66 22.70 -27.08
CA THR A 42 -23.29 23.20 -25.75
C THR A 42 -24.13 22.53 -24.66
N LEU A 43 -25.44 22.43 -24.84
CA LEU A 43 -26.34 21.77 -23.88
C LEU A 43 -26.01 20.27 -23.76
N LYS A 44 -25.73 19.57 -24.87
CA LYS A 44 -25.30 18.15 -24.84
C LYS A 44 -24.01 17.98 -24.03
N SER A 45 -23.04 18.87 -24.24
CA SER A 45 -21.74 18.83 -23.56
C SER A 45 -21.86 19.01 -22.05
N ILE A 46 -22.75 19.90 -21.58
CA ILE A 46 -22.92 20.17 -20.14
C ILE A 46 -23.92 19.24 -19.43
N ASN A 47 -24.67 18.41 -20.17
CA ASN A 47 -25.69 17.53 -19.60
C ASN A 47 -25.14 16.56 -18.52
N PRO A 48 -23.99 15.88 -18.72
CA PRO A 48 -23.42 15.02 -17.67
C PRO A 48 -23.15 15.79 -16.37
N SER A 49 -22.64 17.02 -16.46
CA SER A 49 -22.38 17.88 -15.33
C SER A 49 -23.66 18.31 -14.60
N ILE A 50 -24.75 18.56 -15.33
CA ILE A 50 -26.06 18.88 -14.75
C ILE A 50 -26.62 17.67 -13.97
N LEU A 51 -26.48 16.46 -14.51
CA LEU A 51 -26.91 15.22 -13.84
C LEU A 51 -26.11 14.96 -12.56
N GLU A 52 -24.80 15.19 -12.59
CA GLU A 52 -23.94 15.05 -11.42
C GLU A 52 -24.28 16.11 -10.35
N MET A 53 -24.51 17.36 -10.75
CA MET A 53 -24.97 18.43 -9.86
C MET A 53 -26.32 18.10 -9.22
N LYS A 54 -27.25 17.50 -9.97
CA LYS A 54 -28.52 17.02 -9.42
C LYS A 54 -28.27 15.95 -8.35
N ARG A 55 -27.50 14.90 -8.69
CA ARG A 55 -27.20 13.78 -7.78
C ARG A 55 -26.54 14.24 -6.49
N MET A 56 -25.54 15.11 -6.57
CA MET A 56 -24.82 15.61 -5.40
C MET A 56 -25.70 16.49 -4.50
N ASN A 57 -26.59 17.29 -5.08
CA ASN A 57 -27.46 18.16 -4.28
C ASN A 57 -28.57 17.40 -3.56
N ASP A 58 -29.11 16.33 -4.16
CA ASP A 58 -30.10 15.47 -3.50
C ASP A 58 -29.51 14.79 -2.24
N GLN A 59 -28.18 14.65 -2.15
CA GLN A 59 -27.47 14.06 -1.01
C GLN A 59 -27.02 15.07 0.06
N LEU A 60 -26.87 16.35 -0.29
CA LEU A 60 -26.19 17.36 0.54
C LEU A 60 -27.13 18.42 1.13
N ASP A 61 -28.43 18.36 0.84
CA ASP A 61 -29.52 19.20 1.38
C ASP A 61 -29.18 20.70 1.50
N ARG A 62 -28.53 21.25 0.47
CA ARG A 62 -28.09 22.66 0.42
C ARG A 62 -28.52 23.33 -0.88
N PRO A 63 -29.25 24.45 -0.83
CA PRO A 63 -29.36 25.36 -1.96
C PRO A 63 -28.16 26.33 -1.97
N LYS A 64 -27.47 26.45 -3.11
CA LYS A 64 -26.52 27.55 -3.35
C LYS A 64 -27.21 28.63 -4.18
N GLU A 65 -27.06 29.90 -3.80
CA GLU A 65 -27.52 31.08 -4.56
C GLU A 65 -27.08 31.04 -6.06
N GLU A 66 -25.96 30.37 -6.34
CA GLU A 66 -25.40 30.20 -7.68
C GLU A 66 -26.19 29.17 -8.54
N MET A 67 -26.85 28.18 -7.91
CA MET A 67 -27.78 27.28 -8.62
C MET A 67 -29.05 28.01 -9.05
N GLU A 68 -29.54 28.95 -8.24
CA GLU A 68 -30.66 29.79 -8.62
C GLU A 68 -30.33 30.65 -9.84
N LYS A 69 -29.07 31.12 -9.93
CA LYS A 69 -28.56 31.83 -11.09
C LYS A 69 -28.54 30.94 -12.35
N LEU A 70 -28.05 29.70 -12.25
CA LEU A 70 -28.09 28.75 -13.37
C LEU A 70 -29.53 28.39 -13.77
N ILE A 71 -30.39 28.09 -12.80
CA ILE A 71 -31.82 27.82 -13.03
C ILE A 71 -32.49 29.01 -13.72
N LYS A 72 -32.15 30.24 -13.33
CA LYS A 72 -32.67 31.46 -13.97
C LYS A 72 -32.19 31.58 -15.41
N ILE A 73 -30.90 31.36 -15.69
CA ILE A 73 -30.34 31.36 -17.06
C ILE A 73 -31.10 30.34 -17.93
N LEU A 74 -31.30 29.13 -17.42
CA LEU A 74 -32.00 28.07 -18.16
C LEU A 74 -33.49 28.41 -18.41
N LYS A 75 -34.21 28.94 -17.40
CA LYS A 75 -35.61 29.39 -17.54
C LYS A 75 -35.76 30.54 -18.54
N ASP A 76 -34.85 31.50 -18.50
CA ASP A 76 -34.88 32.65 -19.41
C ASP A 76 -34.51 32.21 -20.84
N GLY A 77 -33.61 31.24 -20.97
CA GLY A 77 -33.31 30.55 -22.23
C GLY A 77 -34.54 29.84 -22.80
N GLU A 78 -35.28 29.08 -22.00
CA GLU A 78 -36.47 28.36 -22.45
C GLU A 78 -37.51 29.33 -23.04
N LYS A 79 -37.77 30.44 -22.32
CA LYS A 79 -38.66 31.51 -22.77
C LYS A 79 -38.17 32.18 -24.05
N LEU A 80 -36.85 32.35 -24.19
CA LEU A 80 -36.25 32.95 -25.40
C LEU A 80 -36.50 32.04 -26.60
N ILE A 81 -36.20 30.74 -26.49
CA ILE A 81 -36.37 29.77 -27.58
C ILE A 81 -37.84 29.63 -27.98
N HIS A 82 -38.76 29.62 -27.02
CA HIS A 82 -40.20 29.61 -27.30
C HIS A 82 -40.72 30.90 -27.98
N LYS A 83 -40.04 32.05 -27.78
CA LYS A 83 -40.35 33.28 -28.52
C LYS A 83 -39.76 33.24 -29.93
N CYS A 84 -38.58 32.64 -30.10
CA CYS A 84 -37.93 32.47 -31.40
C CYS A 84 -38.76 31.59 -32.34
N SER A 85 -39.38 30.52 -31.82
CA SER A 85 -40.21 29.59 -32.61
C SER A 85 -41.52 30.20 -33.13
N LYS A 86 -41.92 31.39 -32.66
CA LYS A 86 -43.13 32.11 -33.09
C LYS A 86 -42.86 33.26 -34.08
N VAL A 87 -41.61 33.47 -34.50
CA VAL A 87 -41.25 34.57 -35.39
C VAL A 87 -41.57 34.22 -36.85
N SER A 88 -42.36 35.07 -37.52
CA SER A 88 -42.71 34.92 -38.95
C SER A 88 -41.51 35.14 -39.87
N CYS A 89 -41.49 34.42 -40.99
CA CYS A 89 -40.30 34.20 -41.83
C CYS A 89 -39.74 35.44 -42.55
N CYS A 90 -40.48 36.55 -42.65
CA CYS A 90 -40.13 37.71 -43.48
C CYS A 90 -39.54 38.91 -42.72
N ASN A 91 -39.05 38.76 -41.47
CA ASN A 91 -38.58 39.90 -40.66
C ASN A 91 -37.08 39.81 -40.30
N TYR A 92 -36.22 40.18 -41.26
CA TYR A 92 -34.75 40.04 -41.19
C TYR A 92 -34.10 40.72 -39.96
N PHE A 93 -34.60 41.87 -39.55
CA PHE A 93 -34.07 42.62 -38.40
C PHE A 93 -34.40 41.93 -37.06
N LYS A 94 -35.60 41.33 -36.95
CA LYS A 94 -35.96 40.51 -35.78
C LYS A 94 -35.13 39.22 -35.75
N LYS A 95 -34.82 38.64 -36.91
CA LYS A 95 -33.96 37.46 -37.03
C LYS A 95 -32.58 37.75 -36.43
N TRP A 96 -31.84 38.71 -36.95
CA TRP A 96 -30.51 39.05 -36.42
C TRP A 96 -30.52 39.35 -34.91
N ARG A 97 -31.55 40.05 -34.42
CA ARG A 97 -31.70 40.35 -32.98
C ARG A 97 -31.91 39.11 -32.10
N TYR A 98 -32.61 38.08 -32.58
CA TYR A 98 -32.82 36.84 -31.82
C TYR A 98 -31.60 35.92 -31.90
N ALA A 99 -30.89 35.88 -33.03
CA ALA A 99 -29.63 35.14 -33.16
C ALA A 99 -28.59 35.62 -32.11
N ASN A 100 -28.38 36.93 -32.00
CA ASN A 100 -27.47 37.49 -31.00
C ASN A 100 -27.90 37.19 -29.55
N LYS A 101 -29.20 37.02 -29.29
CA LYS A 101 -29.69 36.64 -27.97
C LYS A 101 -29.47 35.17 -27.66
N ILE A 102 -29.53 34.30 -28.66
CA ILE A 102 -29.22 32.87 -28.53
C ILE A 102 -27.72 32.69 -28.28
N GLU A 103 -26.87 33.43 -29.00
CA GLU A 103 -25.43 33.44 -28.76
C GLU A 103 -25.09 33.99 -27.38
N ALA A 104 -25.73 35.07 -26.93
CA ALA A 104 -25.53 35.58 -25.57
C ALA A 104 -25.97 34.60 -24.48
N LEU A 105 -26.98 33.76 -24.74
CA LEU A 105 -27.40 32.68 -23.84
C LEU A 105 -26.34 31.58 -23.79
N GLU A 106 -25.82 31.17 -24.95
CA GLU A 106 -24.73 30.21 -25.05
C GLU A 106 -23.49 30.68 -24.29
N ASP A 107 -23.05 31.92 -24.53
CA ASP A 107 -21.90 32.53 -23.83
C ASP A 107 -22.12 32.58 -22.31
N SER A 108 -23.36 32.84 -21.87
CA SER A 108 -23.71 32.85 -20.45
C SER A 108 -23.60 31.45 -19.83
N LEU A 109 -24.00 30.40 -20.56
CA LEU A 109 -23.85 29.02 -20.12
C LEU A 109 -22.38 28.62 -20.07
N VAL A 110 -21.60 28.90 -21.12
CA VAL A 110 -20.17 28.59 -21.17
C VAL A 110 -19.42 29.29 -20.03
N LYS A 111 -19.68 30.59 -19.82
CA LYS A 111 -19.07 31.37 -18.73
C LYS A 111 -19.39 30.79 -17.36
N PHE A 112 -20.62 30.32 -17.14
CA PHE A 112 -21.01 29.69 -15.88
C PHE A 112 -20.16 28.45 -15.60
N PHE A 113 -20.03 27.54 -16.57
CA PHE A 113 -19.31 26.27 -16.38
C PHE A 113 -17.78 26.42 -16.38
N GLN A 114 -17.23 27.35 -17.15
CA GLN A 114 -15.77 27.51 -17.24
C GLN A 114 -15.19 28.42 -16.16
N VAL A 115 -15.94 29.43 -15.70
CA VAL A 115 -15.42 30.44 -14.79
C VAL A 115 -16.06 30.33 -13.41
N GLU A 116 -17.39 30.37 -13.34
CA GLU A 116 -18.10 30.44 -12.06
C GLU A 116 -18.01 29.12 -11.29
N LEU A 117 -18.18 27.98 -11.98
CA LEU A 117 -18.04 26.66 -11.37
C LEU A 117 -16.60 26.35 -10.92
N GLN A 118 -15.59 26.75 -11.70
CA GLN A 118 -14.18 26.56 -11.32
C GLN A 118 -13.81 27.40 -10.09
N ALA A 119 -14.27 28.66 -10.04
CA ALA A 119 -14.13 29.48 -8.84
C ALA A 119 -14.84 28.86 -7.62
N GLN A 120 -15.97 28.18 -7.82
CA GLN A 120 -16.68 27.45 -6.77
C GLN A 120 -15.89 26.24 -6.27
N VAL A 121 -15.30 25.43 -7.15
CA VAL A 121 -14.43 24.31 -6.75
C VAL A 121 -13.27 24.84 -5.91
N GLY A 122 -12.63 25.94 -6.34
CA GLY A 122 -11.61 26.62 -5.55
C GLY A 122 -12.09 27.09 -4.18
N ARG A 123 -13.27 27.74 -4.09
CA ARG A 123 -13.86 28.17 -2.82
C ARG A 123 -14.25 27.01 -1.92
N ASN A 124 -14.82 25.93 -2.46
CA ASN A 124 -15.16 24.74 -1.68
C ASN A 124 -13.91 24.09 -1.13
N ASN A 125 -12.83 23.98 -1.93
CA ASN A 125 -11.55 23.45 -1.47
C ASN A 125 -10.95 24.32 -0.36
N LEU A 126 -11.03 25.64 -0.49
CA LEU A 126 -10.61 26.57 0.57
C LEU A 126 -11.50 26.47 1.80
N GLN A 127 -12.82 26.33 1.65
CA GLN A 127 -13.74 26.13 2.76
C GLN A 127 -13.50 24.80 3.46
N ILE A 128 -13.20 23.72 2.72
CA ILE A 128 -12.78 22.42 3.26
C ILE A 128 -11.47 22.59 4.03
N LEU A 129 -10.47 23.27 3.46
CA LEU A 129 -9.21 23.55 4.16
C LEU A 129 -9.42 24.39 5.42
N VAL A 130 -10.32 25.37 5.39
CA VAL A 130 -10.70 26.17 6.56
C VAL A 130 -11.48 25.33 7.57
N LEU A 131 -12.38 24.44 7.14
CA LEU A 131 -13.12 23.51 7.99
C LEU A 131 -12.18 22.49 8.62
N LEU A 132 -11.23 21.92 7.89
CA LEU A 132 -10.18 21.06 8.43
C LEU A 132 -9.29 21.81 9.43
N LYS A 133 -9.08 23.11 9.21
CA LYS A 133 -8.31 23.96 10.13
C LYS A 133 -9.11 24.43 11.37
N SER A 134 -10.43 24.58 11.25
CA SER A 134 -11.31 25.18 12.27
C SER A 134 -12.09 24.12 13.07
N ASN A 135 -12.59 23.08 12.41
CA ASN A 135 -13.01 21.85 13.04
C ASN A 135 -11.78 21.00 13.33
N ARG A 136 -11.21 21.24 14.50
CA ARG A 136 -10.77 20.14 15.35
C ARG A 136 -11.98 19.24 15.61
N PHE A 137 -12.38 18.45 14.61
CA PHE A 137 -13.44 17.47 14.77
C PHE A 137 -12.91 16.45 15.77
N SER A 138 -13.48 16.56 16.96
CA SER A 138 -13.36 15.64 18.07
C SER A 138 -13.68 14.21 17.60
N TRP A 139 -12.67 13.47 17.14
CA TRP A 139 -12.55 12.14 17.69
C TRP A 139 -12.28 12.33 19.17
N SER A 140 -13.20 11.85 19.98
CA SER A 140 -13.01 11.67 21.41
C SER A 140 -11.91 10.63 21.63
N ASN A 141 -10.68 11.01 21.38
CA ASN A 141 -9.50 10.43 21.99
C ASN A 141 -8.71 11.59 22.58
N LYS A 142 -8.46 11.47 23.89
CA LYS A 142 -7.82 12.48 24.73
C LYS A 142 -6.56 13.03 24.06
N GLY A 143 -6.57 14.33 23.79
CA GLY A 143 -5.44 15.22 23.51
C GLY A 143 -4.20 14.61 22.86
N VAL A 144 -4.11 14.66 21.53
CA VAL A 144 -2.86 14.34 20.84
C VAL A 144 -2.54 15.36 19.74
N SER A 145 -1.29 15.81 19.72
CA SER A 145 -0.73 16.78 18.77
C SER A 145 -0.56 16.17 17.37
N HIS A 146 -1.05 16.86 16.33
CA HIS A 146 -1.12 16.44 14.92
C HIS A 146 0.22 16.23 14.17
N ASN A 147 1.37 16.16 14.85
CA ASN A 147 2.67 16.02 14.15
C ASN A 147 3.16 14.57 13.99
N TYR A 148 2.36 13.57 14.39
CA TYR A 148 2.90 12.22 14.66
C TYR A 148 2.07 11.04 14.12
N GLU A 149 1.02 11.27 13.34
CA GLU A 149 0.17 10.22 12.72
C GLU A 149 0.95 9.22 11.82
N SER A 150 2.22 9.51 11.48
CA SER A 150 3.08 8.66 10.65
C SER A 150 4.00 7.69 11.41
N LEU A 151 4.00 7.70 12.76
CA LEU A 151 4.94 6.85 13.53
C LEU A 151 4.58 5.35 13.57
N GLY A 152 3.36 4.98 13.16
CA GLY A 152 2.87 3.59 13.14
C GLY A 152 2.59 3.00 14.54
N SER A 153 1.96 1.82 14.60
CA SER A 153 1.67 1.12 15.86
C SER A 153 2.87 0.29 16.37
N CYS A 154 3.06 0.22 17.69
CA CYS A 154 3.99 -0.69 18.36
C CYS A 154 3.33 -2.03 18.74
N GLU A 155 2.19 -2.37 18.13
CA GLU A 155 1.55 -3.66 18.34
C GLU A 155 2.11 -4.71 17.37
N PRO A 156 2.27 -5.96 17.84
CA PRO A 156 2.57 -7.07 16.94
C PRO A 156 1.38 -7.27 15.99
N THR A 157 1.67 -7.50 14.72
CA THR A 157 0.64 -7.97 13.77
C THR A 157 0.28 -9.41 14.05
N ASP A 158 -0.92 -9.83 13.63
CA ASP A 158 -1.38 -11.20 13.80
C ASP A 158 -0.38 -12.20 13.18
N PRO A 159 -0.09 -13.32 13.86
CA PRO A 159 0.70 -14.39 13.28
C PRO A 159 -0.08 -15.06 12.13
N PRO A 160 0.61 -15.77 11.21
CA PRO A 160 -0.03 -16.57 10.17
C PRO A 160 -1.05 -17.55 10.76
N ALA A 161 -2.16 -17.77 10.06
CA ALA A 161 -3.24 -18.66 10.50
C ALA A 161 -2.76 -20.11 10.65
N PHE A 162 -1.84 -20.55 9.80
CA PHE A 162 -1.23 -21.87 9.85
C PHE A 162 0.25 -21.78 10.24
N MET A 163 0.64 -22.50 11.28
CA MET A 163 2.02 -22.56 11.79
C MET A 163 2.32 -23.97 12.27
N VAL A 164 3.55 -24.45 12.05
CA VAL A 164 4.03 -25.78 12.47
C VAL A 164 5.44 -25.68 13.04
N GLY A 165 5.86 -26.67 13.84
CA GLY A 165 7.22 -26.74 14.41
C GLY A 165 7.62 -25.65 15.42
N LEU A 166 6.71 -24.73 15.77
CA LEU A 166 7.01 -23.60 16.65
C LEU A 166 6.71 -23.84 18.14
N ASP A 167 6.11 -24.98 18.51
CA ASP A 167 5.71 -25.24 19.90
C ASP A 167 6.91 -25.37 20.86
N VAL A 168 7.94 -26.11 20.44
CA VAL A 168 9.17 -26.29 21.22
C VAL A 168 9.95 -24.97 21.31
N PRO A 169 10.20 -24.23 20.20
CA PRO A 169 10.82 -22.91 20.27
C PRO A 169 10.08 -21.92 21.17
N LEU A 170 8.75 -21.87 21.06
CA LEU A 170 7.92 -21.00 21.87
C LEU A 170 8.05 -21.34 23.37
N LYS A 171 7.98 -22.63 23.72
CA LYS A 171 8.14 -23.08 25.11
C LYS A 171 9.50 -22.71 25.70
N GLU A 172 10.58 -22.89 24.94
CA GLU A 172 11.93 -22.57 25.39
C GLU A 172 12.15 -21.05 25.52
N LEU A 173 11.65 -20.25 24.56
CA LEU A 173 11.70 -18.79 24.68
C LEU A 173 10.91 -18.29 25.89
N LYS A 174 9.70 -18.81 26.13
CA LYS A 174 8.92 -18.48 27.34
C LYS A 174 9.70 -18.79 28.61
N ARG A 175 10.33 -19.96 28.69
CA ARG A 175 11.17 -20.34 29.85
C ARG A 175 12.27 -19.32 30.11
N ARG A 176 13.00 -18.89 29.07
CA ARG A 176 14.06 -17.87 29.20
C ARG A 176 13.49 -16.50 29.59
N LEU A 177 12.39 -16.09 28.96
CA LEU A 177 11.72 -14.82 29.25
C LEU A 177 11.11 -14.75 30.65
N PHE A 178 10.71 -15.87 31.25
CA PHE A 178 10.20 -15.90 32.62
C PHE A 178 11.30 -16.04 33.68
N THR A 179 12.55 -16.25 33.28
CA THR A 179 13.70 -16.35 34.19
C THR A 179 14.27 -14.96 34.49
N ASP A 180 14.30 -14.53 35.76
CA ASP A 180 14.72 -13.16 36.13
C ASP A 180 16.19 -12.81 35.77
N GLY A 181 17.03 -13.80 35.45
CA GLY A 181 18.44 -13.61 35.06
C GLY A 181 18.69 -13.24 33.59
N GLU A 182 17.74 -13.46 32.68
CA GLU A 182 17.90 -13.18 31.24
C GLU A 182 17.02 -11.99 30.81
N SER A 183 17.58 -10.77 30.82
CA SER A 183 16.84 -9.56 30.41
C SER A 183 16.95 -9.22 28.92
N ARG A 184 17.87 -9.85 28.19
CA ARG A 184 18.11 -9.59 26.77
C ARG A 184 18.36 -10.91 26.06
N ILE A 185 17.53 -11.21 25.06
CA ILE A 185 17.58 -12.46 24.30
C ILE A 185 17.64 -12.12 22.81
N VAL A 186 18.50 -12.80 22.08
CA VAL A 186 18.62 -12.68 20.61
C VAL A 186 18.14 -13.98 19.98
N VAL A 187 17.04 -13.94 19.23
CA VAL A 187 16.60 -15.04 18.37
C VAL A 187 17.35 -14.92 17.05
N SER A 188 18.34 -15.80 16.86
CA SER A 188 19.21 -15.78 15.69
C SER A 188 18.92 -16.98 14.78
N ALA A 189 18.81 -16.72 13.48
CA ALA A 189 18.61 -17.72 12.44
C ALA A 189 18.81 -17.09 11.05
N PRO A 190 19.12 -17.88 10.00
CA PRO A 190 19.10 -17.39 8.62
C PRO A 190 17.75 -16.75 8.22
N GLY A 191 17.76 -16.03 7.10
CA GLY A 191 16.54 -15.48 6.49
C GLY A 191 15.51 -16.58 6.19
N GLY A 192 14.22 -16.24 6.23
CA GLY A 192 13.15 -17.20 5.87
C GLY A 192 12.89 -18.33 6.88
N CYS A 193 13.61 -18.40 8.00
CA CYS A 193 13.46 -19.42 9.05
C CYS A 193 12.25 -19.23 10.00
N GLY A 194 11.48 -18.14 9.86
CA GLY A 194 10.31 -17.89 10.71
C GLY A 194 10.59 -17.20 12.06
N LYS A 195 11.69 -16.44 12.18
CA LYS A 195 12.01 -15.66 13.40
C LYS A 195 10.90 -14.68 13.78
N THR A 196 10.48 -13.86 12.82
CA THR A 196 9.38 -12.91 12.95
C THR A 196 8.07 -13.61 13.29
N THR A 197 7.79 -14.77 12.67
CA THR A 197 6.63 -15.61 12.99
C THR A 197 6.65 -16.08 14.44
N LEU A 198 7.80 -16.55 14.93
CA LEU A 198 7.97 -16.96 16.32
C LEU A 198 7.80 -15.78 17.30
N ALA A 199 8.35 -14.62 16.99
CA ALA A 199 8.21 -13.41 17.81
C ALA A 199 6.75 -12.94 17.87
N LYS A 200 6.04 -12.91 16.74
CA LYS A 200 4.60 -12.59 16.70
C LYS A 200 3.78 -13.59 17.50
N ARG A 201 4.02 -14.90 17.31
CA ARG A 201 3.34 -15.96 18.07
C ARG A 201 3.57 -15.81 19.57
N LEU A 202 4.80 -15.48 19.97
CA LEU A 202 5.15 -15.22 21.36
C LEU A 202 4.36 -14.03 21.93
N CYS A 203 4.28 -12.91 21.22
CA CYS A 203 3.52 -11.75 21.70
C CYS A 203 2.00 -12.00 21.77
N HIS A 204 1.49 -12.96 21.00
CA HIS A 204 0.08 -13.37 21.02
C HIS A 204 -0.23 -14.47 22.03
N ASP A 205 0.78 -15.12 22.62
CA ASP A 205 0.62 -16.20 23.59
C ASP A 205 0.03 -15.68 24.91
N GLN A 206 -0.97 -16.38 25.42
CA GLN A 206 -1.72 -15.97 26.61
C GLN A 206 -0.85 -15.89 27.86
N GLN A 207 0.09 -16.81 28.05
CA GLN A 207 0.98 -16.79 29.23
C GLN A 207 1.95 -15.61 29.15
N VAL A 208 2.38 -15.24 27.94
CA VAL A 208 3.24 -14.06 27.73
C VAL A 208 2.48 -12.78 28.04
N LYS A 209 1.24 -12.65 27.56
CA LYS A 209 0.36 -11.51 27.85
C LYS A 209 0.01 -11.38 29.34
N GLU A 210 -0.16 -12.50 30.04
CA GLU A 210 -0.39 -12.50 31.49
C GLU A 210 0.87 -12.10 32.26
N TYR A 211 2.05 -12.53 31.80
CA TYR A 211 3.31 -12.23 32.46
C TYR A 211 3.77 -10.78 32.23
N PHE A 212 3.64 -10.27 31.00
CA PHE A 212 4.01 -8.91 30.60
C PHE A 212 2.78 -8.03 30.36
N GLN A 213 2.57 -7.06 31.24
CA GLN A 213 1.46 -6.11 31.13
C GLN A 213 1.65 -5.13 29.97
N HIS A 214 2.90 -4.91 29.55
CA HIS A 214 3.24 -4.01 28.44
C HIS A 214 4.09 -4.77 27.41
N ILE A 215 3.59 -4.91 26.18
CA ILE A 215 4.32 -5.52 25.07
C ILE A 215 4.45 -4.47 23.97
N PHE A 216 5.69 -4.14 23.61
CA PHE A 216 6.02 -3.26 22.50
C PHE A 216 6.70 -4.09 21.41
N TYR A 217 6.23 -3.96 20.18
CA TYR A 217 6.78 -4.61 18.99
C TYR A 217 7.20 -3.56 17.97
N VAL A 218 8.47 -3.60 17.56
CA VAL A 218 9.04 -2.64 16.62
C VAL A 218 9.86 -3.39 15.59
N THR A 219 9.46 -3.31 14.33
CA THR A 219 10.31 -3.70 13.19
C THR A 219 11.35 -2.61 12.96
N VAL A 220 12.62 -3.01 12.92
CA VAL A 220 13.78 -2.12 12.79
C VAL A 220 14.23 -2.15 11.34
N SER A 221 14.36 -0.98 10.71
CA SER A 221 14.92 -0.93 9.36
C SER A 221 16.44 -1.12 9.38
N LYS A 222 17.01 -1.48 8.23
CA LYS A 222 18.46 -1.63 8.04
C LYS A 222 19.30 -0.48 8.61
N THR A 223 18.82 0.76 8.50
CA THR A 223 19.38 1.90 9.23
C THR A 223 18.73 2.00 10.61
N PHE A 224 19.34 1.39 11.63
CA PHE A 224 18.81 1.44 12.99
C PHE A 224 18.89 2.88 13.55
N ASN A 225 17.80 3.63 13.40
CA ASN A 225 17.64 4.95 13.98
C ASN A 225 16.83 4.87 15.28
N LEU A 226 17.48 5.18 16.40
CA LEU A 226 16.89 5.05 17.72
C LEU A 226 15.81 6.10 18.01
N ILE A 227 15.97 7.33 17.50
CA ILE A 227 15.06 8.44 17.83
C ILE A 227 13.61 8.16 17.40
N PRO A 228 13.32 7.76 16.14
CA PRO A 228 11.97 7.40 15.71
C PRO A 228 11.36 6.28 16.54
N ILE A 229 12.15 5.25 16.89
CA ILE A 229 11.71 4.12 17.71
C ILE A 229 11.28 4.62 19.10
N ILE A 230 12.10 5.45 19.74
CA ILE A 230 11.76 6.02 21.05
C ILE A 230 10.49 6.87 20.97
N LYS A 231 10.36 7.75 19.96
CA LYS A 231 9.13 8.53 19.77
C LYS A 231 7.89 7.64 19.64
N LYS A 232 8.02 6.54 18.91
CA LYS A 232 6.96 5.55 18.71
C LYS A 232 6.56 4.85 20.02
N LEU A 233 7.54 4.51 20.86
CA LEU A 233 7.30 3.92 22.17
C LEU A 233 6.55 4.88 23.12
N PHE A 234 6.95 6.17 23.17
CA PHE A 234 6.23 7.19 23.93
C PHE A 234 4.80 7.37 23.44
N TRP A 235 4.62 7.44 22.12
CA TRP A 235 3.32 7.58 21.49
C TRP A 235 2.37 6.42 21.83
N HIS A 236 2.83 5.18 21.64
CA HIS A 236 2.05 3.98 21.97
C HIS A 236 1.73 3.85 23.47
N SER A 237 2.47 4.58 24.30
CA SER A 237 2.31 4.58 25.74
C SER A 237 1.31 5.62 26.25
N ASP A 238 0.66 6.36 25.35
CA ASP A 238 -0.16 7.54 25.64
C ASP A 238 0.60 8.62 26.45
N GLU A 239 1.93 8.66 26.34
CA GLU A 239 2.78 9.65 26.97
C GLU A 239 3.15 10.76 25.98
N GLN A 240 3.29 12.00 26.46
CA GLN A 240 3.79 13.08 25.61
C GLN A 240 5.20 12.76 25.12
N VAL A 241 5.40 12.76 23.80
CA VAL A 241 6.71 12.61 23.17
C VAL A 241 7.60 13.80 23.53
N PRO A 242 8.70 13.63 24.27
CA PRO A 242 9.60 14.72 24.61
C PRO A 242 10.32 15.27 23.38
N GLY A 243 10.69 16.55 23.42
CA GLY A 243 11.65 17.10 22.46
C GLY A 243 13.05 16.61 22.82
N PHE A 244 13.64 15.76 22.00
CA PHE A 244 15.00 15.24 22.22
C PHE A 244 16.05 16.20 21.69
N GLN A 245 17.03 16.54 22.52
CA GLN A 245 18.16 17.39 22.10
C GLN A 245 19.18 16.63 21.24
N ASN A 246 19.39 15.36 21.56
CA ASN A 246 20.28 14.44 20.87
C ASN A 246 19.86 12.99 21.19
N GLU A 247 20.58 12.01 20.65
CA GLU A 247 20.27 10.60 20.86
C GLU A 247 20.45 10.14 22.31
N GLU A 248 21.44 10.68 23.05
CA GLU A 248 21.68 10.32 24.44
C GLU A 248 20.55 10.83 25.36
N ASP A 249 20.07 12.04 25.12
CA ASP A 249 18.88 12.57 25.79
C ASP A 249 17.66 11.69 25.52
N ALA A 250 17.44 11.26 24.27
CA ALA A 250 16.35 10.34 23.93
C ALA A 250 16.44 9.02 24.72
N VAL A 251 17.64 8.42 24.82
CA VAL A 251 17.89 7.19 25.59
C VAL A 251 17.58 7.38 27.07
N ASN A 252 18.02 8.50 27.66
CA ASN A 252 17.76 8.80 29.06
C ASN A 252 16.27 9.00 29.34
N GLN A 253 15.55 9.66 28.42
CA GLN A 253 14.09 9.79 28.51
C GLN A 253 13.39 8.43 28.40
N LEU A 254 13.82 7.56 27.48
CA LEU A 254 13.31 6.20 27.37
C LEU A 254 13.54 5.42 28.67
N GLU A 255 14.73 5.49 29.25
CA GLU A 255 15.05 4.82 30.51
C GLU A 255 14.12 5.28 31.65
N LEU A 256 13.87 6.59 31.77
CA LEU A 256 12.95 7.14 32.77
C LEU A 256 11.51 6.66 32.54
N MET A 257 11.05 6.63 31.29
CA MET A 257 9.72 6.12 30.92
C MET A 257 9.58 4.64 31.28
N LEU A 258 10.58 3.82 30.93
CA LEU A 258 10.59 2.39 31.24
C LEU A 258 10.57 2.14 32.76
N LYS A 259 11.37 2.90 33.54
CA LYS A 259 11.41 2.81 35.01
C LYS A 259 10.06 3.12 35.65
N ARG A 260 9.34 4.12 35.17
CA ARG A 260 7.97 4.42 35.63
C ARG A 260 7.00 3.29 35.25
N LYS A 261 7.06 2.80 34.01
CA LYS A 261 6.12 1.76 33.56
C LYS A 261 6.29 0.42 34.26
N VAL A 262 7.51 0.03 34.64
CA VAL A 262 7.71 -1.22 35.39
C VAL A 262 7.01 -1.23 36.75
N GLU A 263 6.69 -0.06 37.32
CA GLU A 263 5.86 0.04 38.55
C GLU A 263 4.42 -0.46 38.32
N SER A 264 3.92 -0.35 37.08
CA SER A 264 2.58 -0.81 36.68
C SER A 264 2.54 -2.24 36.12
N GLY A 265 3.70 -2.85 35.87
CA GLY A 265 3.80 -4.20 35.34
C GLY A 265 5.03 -4.45 34.48
N ARG A 266 5.33 -5.71 34.19
CA ARG A 266 6.51 -6.11 33.40
C ARG A 266 6.38 -5.68 31.94
N ILE A 267 7.52 -5.35 31.34
CA ILE A 267 7.63 -4.85 29.97
C ILE A 267 8.42 -5.83 29.11
N LEU A 268 7.90 -6.15 27.93
CA LEU A 268 8.61 -6.83 26.85
C LEU A 268 8.73 -5.88 25.66
N LEU A 269 9.95 -5.56 25.24
CA LEU A 269 10.24 -4.89 23.98
C LEU A 269 10.78 -5.90 22.97
N VAL A 270 10.09 -6.07 21.85
CA VAL A 270 10.54 -6.86 20.71
C VAL A 270 11.08 -5.91 19.65
N LEU A 271 12.37 -6.06 19.33
CA LEU A 271 13.03 -5.41 18.20
C LEU A 271 13.18 -6.46 17.10
N ASP A 272 12.30 -6.39 16.12
CA ASP A 272 12.24 -7.33 15.02
C ASP A 272 13.13 -6.88 13.86
N ASP A 273 13.83 -7.84 13.27
CA ASP A 273 14.77 -7.71 12.14
C ASP A 273 15.92 -6.73 12.36
N VAL A 274 16.69 -6.93 13.43
CA VAL A 274 17.88 -6.09 13.71
C VAL A 274 19.06 -6.55 12.86
N TRP A 275 19.69 -5.60 12.16
CA TRP A 275 20.83 -5.84 11.27
C TRP A 275 22.19 -5.70 11.96
N SER A 276 23.23 -6.35 11.43
CA SER A 276 24.63 -6.14 11.86
C SER A 276 25.04 -4.66 11.77
N GLY A 277 25.94 -4.20 12.65
CA GLY A 277 26.31 -2.78 12.76
C GLY A 277 25.46 -2.00 13.76
N SER A 278 24.44 -2.66 14.34
CA SER A 278 23.53 -2.12 15.35
C SER A 278 24.03 -2.27 16.79
N GLU A 279 25.22 -2.82 17.00
CA GLU A 279 25.76 -3.18 18.32
C GLU A 279 25.80 -1.97 19.25
N THR A 280 26.24 -0.82 18.70
CA THR A 280 26.35 0.44 19.45
C THR A 280 25.00 0.98 19.89
N VAL A 281 23.95 0.79 19.07
CA VAL A 281 22.58 1.22 19.39
C VAL A 281 21.94 0.24 20.39
N LEU A 282 22.11 -1.07 20.19
CA LEU A 282 21.64 -2.10 21.10
C LEU A 282 22.23 -1.95 22.51
N ALA A 283 23.50 -1.54 22.62
CA ALA A 283 24.16 -1.29 23.90
C ALA A 283 23.45 -0.23 24.76
N LYS A 284 22.69 0.70 24.13
CA LYS A 284 21.97 1.78 24.81
C LYS A 284 20.71 1.31 25.54
N PHE A 285 20.16 0.14 25.20
CA PHE A 285 18.98 -0.42 25.88
C PHE A 285 19.36 -1.07 27.22
N LYS A 286 19.57 -0.27 28.27
CA LYS A 286 20.06 -0.72 29.59
C LYS A 286 19.19 -1.83 30.22
N LYS A 287 19.83 -2.67 31.06
CA LYS A 287 19.14 -3.71 31.83
C LYS A 287 18.38 -3.05 32.98
N ILE A 288 17.07 -3.24 33.03
CA ILE A 288 16.18 -2.71 34.08
C ILE A 288 15.36 -3.90 34.61
N SER A 289 15.20 -3.99 35.93
CA SER A 289 14.36 -5.05 36.53
C SER A 289 12.91 -4.93 36.03
N GLY A 290 12.30 -6.05 35.65
CA GLY A 290 10.94 -6.06 35.07
C GLY A 290 10.86 -5.65 33.59
N TYR A 291 11.98 -5.30 32.96
CA TYR A 291 12.06 -4.96 31.54
C TYR A 291 12.91 -5.98 30.78
N LYS A 292 12.34 -6.55 29.70
CA LYS A 292 13.03 -7.50 28.82
C LYS A 292 13.05 -7.03 27.39
N VAL A 293 14.16 -7.32 26.70
CA VAL A 293 14.32 -7.06 25.27
C VAL A 293 14.52 -8.37 24.53
N LEU A 294 13.69 -8.61 23.52
CA LEU A 294 13.84 -9.69 22.56
C LEU A 294 14.26 -9.08 21.22
N VAL A 295 15.35 -9.56 20.66
CA VAL A 295 15.80 -9.17 19.32
C VAL A 295 15.60 -10.35 18.39
N THR A 296 15.04 -10.16 17.20
CA THR A 296 15.19 -11.12 16.11
C THR A 296 16.26 -10.61 15.14
N SER A 297 17.14 -11.49 14.67
CA SER A 297 18.21 -11.10 13.75
C SER A 297 18.72 -12.27 12.93
N ARG A 298 19.33 -11.97 11.78
CA ARG A 298 20.15 -12.92 11.01
C ARG A 298 21.54 -13.10 11.63
N ASN A 299 21.99 -12.13 12.43
CA ASN A 299 23.28 -12.11 13.09
C ASN A 299 23.14 -12.44 14.58
N GLU A 300 24.29 -12.63 15.23
CA GLU A 300 24.36 -12.78 16.68
C GLU A 300 24.89 -11.49 17.32
N PHE A 301 24.42 -11.21 18.54
CA PHE A 301 24.88 -10.06 19.32
C PHE A 301 25.31 -10.52 20.72
N PRO A 302 26.47 -11.20 20.83
CA PRO A 302 26.92 -11.81 22.09
C PRO A 302 27.12 -10.78 23.21
N ASP A 303 27.53 -9.56 22.88
CA ASP A 303 27.71 -8.47 23.85
C ASP A 303 26.38 -7.86 24.32
N PHE A 304 25.28 -8.11 23.59
CA PHE A 304 23.96 -7.61 23.94
C PHE A 304 23.22 -8.54 24.90
N GLY A 305 23.10 -9.83 24.56
CA GLY A 305 22.24 -10.79 25.27
C GLY A 305 22.51 -12.25 24.91
N SER A 306 21.77 -13.17 25.56
CA SER A 306 21.87 -14.60 25.30
C SER A 306 21.29 -14.94 23.93
N THR A 307 21.99 -15.74 23.13
CA THR A 307 21.47 -16.19 21.83
C THR A 307 20.60 -17.43 22.00
N TYR A 308 19.44 -17.40 21.34
CA TYR A 308 18.59 -18.54 21.06
C TYR A 308 18.65 -18.82 19.55
N HIS A 309 19.30 -19.92 19.16
CA HIS A 309 19.38 -20.30 17.75
C HIS A 309 18.10 -21.02 17.35
N LEU A 310 17.28 -20.36 16.54
CA LEU A 310 16.09 -20.99 15.96
C LEU A 310 16.54 -21.95 14.86
N LYS A 311 16.16 -23.22 15.01
CA LYS A 311 16.45 -24.28 14.02
C LYS A 311 15.44 -24.23 12.88
N LEU A 312 15.88 -24.74 11.72
CA LEU A 312 14.99 -25.05 10.60
C LEU A 312 13.95 -26.10 10.98
N LEU A 313 12.87 -26.18 10.21
CA LEU A 313 11.84 -27.19 10.42
C LEU A 313 12.44 -28.59 10.25
N ASN A 314 12.00 -29.53 11.09
CA ASN A 314 12.29 -30.95 10.87
C ASN A 314 11.51 -31.46 9.64
N GLU A 315 11.84 -32.67 9.18
CA GLU A 315 11.27 -33.23 7.95
C GLU A 315 9.73 -33.35 8.01
N GLU A 316 9.17 -33.70 9.16
CA GLU A 316 7.72 -33.87 9.35
C GLU A 316 6.97 -32.53 9.35
N ASP A 317 7.46 -31.54 10.08
CA ASP A 317 6.88 -30.19 10.10
C ASP A 317 7.04 -29.52 8.72
N ALA A 318 8.20 -29.69 8.07
CA ALA A 318 8.46 -29.16 6.73
C ALA A 318 7.50 -29.75 5.70
N LYS A 319 7.29 -31.07 5.74
CA LYS A 319 6.33 -31.76 4.88
C LYS A 319 4.90 -31.31 5.14
N THR A 320 4.53 -31.14 6.41
CA THR A 320 3.20 -30.66 6.81
C THR A 320 2.94 -29.26 6.26
N LEU A 321 3.89 -28.33 6.42
CA LEU A 321 3.79 -26.98 5.88
C LEU A 321 3.71 -26.96 4.36
N PHE A 322 4.55 -27.74 3.69
CA PHE A 322 4.55 -27.81 2.24
C PHE A 322 3.22 -28.34 1.70
N ARG A 323 2.67 -29.40 2.29
CA ARG A 323 1.38 -29.95 1.87
C ARG A 323 0.23 -28.96 2.05
N HIS A 324 0.19 -28.25 3.19
CA HIS A 324 -0.79 -27.21 3.43
C HIS A 324 -0.74 -26.11 2.34
N SER A 325 0.46 -25.82 1.83
CA SER A 325 0.65 -24.85 0.75
C SER A 325 0.34 -25.41 -0.65
N ALA A 326 0.71 -26.66 -0.92
CA ALA A 326 0.70 -27.23 -2.28
C ALA A 326 -0.55 -28.05 -2.64
N ILE A 327 -1.24 -28.63 -1.65
CA ILE A 327 -2.33 -29.58 -1.89
C ILE A 327 -3.67 -28.92 -1.54
N PRO A 328 -4.65 -28.87 -2.46
CA PRO A 328 -5.98 -28.36 -2.17
C PRO A 328 -6.67 -29.19 -1.07
N GLU A 329 -7.22 -28.53 -0.05
CA GLU A 329 -7.96 -29.19 1.04
C GLU A 329 -9.27 -29.85 0.57
N ASP A 330 -9.84 -29.34 -0.53
CA ASP A 330 -11.11 -29.81 -1.11
C ASP A 330 -10.96 -31.01 -2.07
N GLY A 331 -9.74 -31.51 -2.27
CA GLY A 331 -9.45 -32.63 -3.16
C GLY A 331 -9.64 -32.33 -4.65
N SER A 332 -9.76 -31.06 -5.05
CA SER A 332 -10.01 -30.64 -6.44
C SER A 332 -8.78 -30.74 -7.38
N GLY A 333 -7.65 -31.26 -6.91
CA GLY A 333 -6.42 -31.37 -7.68
C GLY A 333 -6.46 -32.44 -8.78
N SER A 334 -5.96 -32.11 -9.97
CA SER A 334 -5.61 -33.12 -10.98
C SER A 334 -4.45 -33.98 -10.44
N SER A 335 -4.57 -35.31 -10.51
CA SER A 335 -3.61 -36.34 -10.06
C SER A 335 -2.71 -35.94 -8.87
N VAL A 336 -3.07 -36.39 -7.66
CA VAL A 336 -2.22 -36.22 -6.46
C VAL A 336 -0.79 -36.72 -6.74
N PRO A 337 0.26 -35.89 -6.52
CA PRO A 337 1.63 -36.30 -6.76
C PRO A 337 2.02 -37.46 -5.83
N SER A 338 2.88 -38.36 -6.30
CA SER A 338 3.40 -39.44 -5.46
C SER A 338 4.12 -38.89 -4.23
N GLU A 339 3.99 -39.57 -3.10
CA GLU A 339 4.67 -39.19 -1.85
C GLU A 339 6.18 -39.01 -1.99
N ASP A 340 6.83 -39.83 -2.81
CA ASP A 340 8.28 -39.72 -3.05
C ASP A 340 8.66 -38.40 -3.73
N LEU A 341 7.84 -37.92 -4.66
CA LEU A 341 8.04 -36.63 -5.34
C LEU A 341 7.89 -35.47 -4.35
N VAL A 342 6.83 -35.50 -3.53
CA VAL A 342 6.61 -34.51 -2.46
C VAL A 342 7.80 -34.49 -1.50
N ASN A 343 8.22 -35.65 -0.99
CA ASN A 343 9.34 -35.76 -0.05
C ASN A 343 10.64 -35.24 -0.65
N THR A 344 10.89 -35.50 -1.94
CA THR A 344 12.12 -35.06 -2.60
C THR A 344 12.15 -33.54 -2.74
N ILE A 345 11.05 -32.91 -3.15
CA ILE A 345 10.95 -31.45 -3.23
C ILE A 345 11.08 -30.80 -1.85
N VAL A 346 10.41 -31.34 -0.83
CA VAL A 346 10.51 -30.86 0.56
C VAL A 346 11.97 -30.88 1.04
N ARG A 347 12.72 -31.94 0.71
CA ARG A 347 14.16 -32.03 1.02
C ARG A 347 15.00 -31.00 0.27
N CYS A 348 14.63 -30.64 -0.96
CA CYS A 348 15.28 -29.55 -1.69
C CYS A 348 15.07 -28.19 -1.00
N CYS A 349 13.92 -27.97 -0.35
CA CYS A 349 13.64 -26.75 0.42
C CYS A 349 14.36 -26.65 1.77
N LYS A 350 15.12 -27.69 2.18
CA LYS A 350 15.98 -27.73 3.38
C LYS A 350 15.31 -27.33 4.70
N GLY A 351 13.99 -27.41 4.79
CA GLY A 351 13.24 -27.03 6.00
C GLY A 351 13.10 -25.52 6.21
N PHE A 352 13.34 -24.67 5.20
CA PHE A 352 13.03 -23.24 5.26
C PHE A 352 11.52 -23.00 5.06
N PRO A 353 10.79 -22.47 6.06
CA PRO A 353 9.37 -22.17 5.94
C PRO A 353 9.00 -21.38 4.68
N LEU A 354 9.71 -20.27 4.41
CA LEU A 354 9.43 -19.43 3.24
C LEU A 354 9.57 -20.20 1.92
N ALA A 355 10.63 -21.00 1.77
CA ALA A 355 10.83 -21.80 0.56
C ALA A 355 9.74 -22.85 0.38
N LEU A 356 9.38 -23.55 1.46
CA LEU A 356 8.33 -24.57 1.44
C LEU A 356 6.98 -23.99 1.02
N GLU A 357 6.64 -22.80 1.51
CA GLU A 357 5.38 -22.14 1.15
C GLU A 357 5.39 -21.61 -0.29
N VAL A 358 6.46 -20.92 -0.70
CA VAL A 358 6.56 -20.34 -2.06
C VAL A 358 6.60 -21.43 -3.12
N VAL A 359 7.44 -22.46 -2.94
CA VAL A 359 7.49 -23.62 -3.86
C VAL A 359 6.17 -24.39 -3.80
N GLY A 360 5.63 -24.65 -2.60
CA GLY A 360 4.36 -25.36 -2.45
C GLY A 360 3.22 -24.64 -3.17
N ARG A 361 3.03 -23.34 -2.94
CA ARG A 361 2.01 -22.53 -3.61
C ARG A 361 2.22 -22.45 -5.12
N SER A 362 3.46 -22.44 -5.60
CA SER A 362 3.73 -22.48 -7.05
C SER A 362 3.26 -23.77 -7.73
N LEU A 363 3.20 -24.87 -6.96
CA LEU A 363 2.78 -26.20 -7.41
C LEU A 363 1.29 -26.48 -7.12
N HIS A 364 0.60 -25.55 -6.46
CA HIS A 364 -0.80 -25.70 -6.09
C HIS A 364 -1.70 -25.84 -7.32
N GLY A 365 -2.43 -26.96 -7.39
CA GLY A 365 -3.31 -27.29 -8.51
C GLY A 365 -2.58 -27.60 -9.84
N GLN A 366 -1.25 -27.70 -9.83
CA GLN A 366 -0.46 -27.91 -11.05
C GLN A 366 -0.38 -29.40 -11.44
N PRO A 367 -0.32 -29.72 -12.75
CA PRO A 367 -0.08 -31.08 -13.24
C PRO A 367 1.24 -31.66 -12.74
N VAL A 368 1.32 -32.99 -12.61
CA VAL A 368 2.51 -33.70 -12.09
C VAL A 368 3.78 -33.44 -12.92
N GLU A 369 3.66 -33.10 -14.20
CA GLU A 369 4.76 -32.70 -15.07
C GLU A 369 5.45 -31.43 -14.59
N ILE A 370 4.68 -30.45 -14.09
CA ILE A 370 5.21 -29.21 -13.50
C ILE A 370 5.93 -29.50 -12.18
N TRP A 371 5.42 -30.44 -11.38
CA TRP A 371 6.11 -30.90 -10.17
C TRP A 371 7.48 -31.50 -10.49
N ARG A 372 7.55 -32.35 -11.52
CA ARG A 372 8.81 -32.96 -11.97
C ARG A 372 9.78 -31.95 -12.55
N SER A 373 9.31 -31.00 -13.35
CA SER A 373 10.18 -29.95 -13.92
C SER A 373 10.72 -29.01 -12.83
N THR A 374 9.91 -28.66 -11.83
CA THR A 374 10.36 -27.92 -10.65
C THR A 374 11.41 -28.68 -9.87
N LEU A 375 11.25 -30.00 -9.67
CA LEU A 375 12.28 -30.83 -9.04
C LEU A 375 13.60 -30.83 -9.83
N MET A 376 13.55 -30.89 -11.17
CA MET A 376 14.76 -30.80 -12.01
C MET A 376 15.49 -29.47 -11.79
N LYS A 377 14.78 -28.34 -11.86
CA LYS A 377 15.33 -27.00 -11.62
C LYS A 377 15.94 -26.86 -10.21
N LEU A 378 15.23 -27.35 -9.19
CA LEU A 378 15.71 -27.37 -7.81
C LEU A 378 16.96 -28.23 -7.63
N SER A 379 17.11 -29.29 -8.42
CA SER A 379 18.27 -30.19 -8.38
C SER A 379 19.48 -29.62 -9.11
N GLU A 380 19.27 -28.90 -10.21
CA GLU A 380 20.31 -28.20 -10.99
C GLU A 380 20.94 -27.05 -10.19
N GLY A 381 20.17 -26.39 -9.32
CA GLY A 381 20.62 -25.31 -8.44
C GLY A 381 21.32 -25.75 -7.14
N GLN A 382 21.54 -27.05 -6.91
CA GLN A 382 22.23 -27.53 -5.70
C GLN A 382 23.75 -27.30 -5.81
N CYS A 383 24.19 -26.06 -5.57
CA CYS A 383 25.60 -25.75 -5.37
C CYS A 383 26.04 -26.06 -3.93
N ILE A 384 27.30 -26.46 -3.74
CA ILE A 384 27.96 -26.80 -2.45
C ILE A 384 28.25 -25.53 -1.60
N VAL A 385 27.45 -24.48 -1.74
CA VAL A 385 27.72 -23.15 -1.13
C VAL A 385 26.61 -22.83 -0.12
N ASN A 386 26.88 -21.86 0.76
CA ASN A 386 26.14 -21.49 1.97
C ASN A 386 24.59 -21.53 1.89
N SER A 387 23.95 -21.52 3.07
CA SER A 387 22.50 -21.62 3.23
C SER A 387 21.66 -20.52 2.56
N GLU A 388 22.25 -19.37 2.23
CA GLU A 388 21.54 -18.26 1.58
C GLU A 388 21.39 -18.45 0.08
N ASP A 389 22.42 -19.00 -0.58
CA ASP A 389 22.35 -19.34 -2.01
C ASP A 389 21.37 -20.50 -2.26
N GLU A 390 21.33 -21.50 -1.37
CA GLU A 390 20.34 -22.59 -1.42
C GLU A 390 18.90 -22.07 -1.31
N LEU A 391 18.65 -21.15 -0.37
CA LEU A 391 17.33 -20.53 -0.20
C LEU A 391 16.94 -19.69 -1.42
N ARG A 392 17.86 -18.88 -1.96
CA ARG A 392 17.63 -18.08 -3.16
C ARG A 392 17.24 -18.98 -4.34
N ASN A 393 17.93 -20.09 -4.54
CA ASN A 393 17.64 -21.03 -5.63
C ASN A 393 16.24 -21.67 -5.48
N CYS A 394 15.83 -21.98 -4.25
CA CYS A 394 14.47 -22.45 -4.00
C CYS A 394 13.42 -21.41 -4.38
N LEU A 395 13.58 -20.15 -3.96
CA LEU A 395 12.65 -19.07 -4.29
C LEU A 395 12.65 -18.77 -5.80
N GLN A 396 13.81 -18.82 -6.44
CA GLN A 396 13.95 -18.63 -7.88
C GLN A 396 13.18 -19.68 -8.68
N SER A 397 13.21 -20.94 -8.26
CA SER A 397 12.50 -22.02 -8.97
C SER A 397 10.99 -21.75 -9.10
N SER A 398 10.39 -21.06 -8.14
CA SER A 398 8.97 -20.69 -8.15
C SER A 398 8.66 -19.57 -9.14
N LEU A 399 9.63 -18.68 -9.39
CA LEU A 399 9.57 -17.70 -10.48
C LEU A 399 9.81 -18.36 -11.83
N ASP A 400 10.72 -19.33 -11.91
CA ASP A 400 11.00 -20.06 -13.16
C ASP A 400 9.84 -20.96 -13.58
N ALA A 401 8.95 -21.33 -12.65
CA ALA A 401 7.70 -22.03 -12.90
C ALA A 401 6.59 -21.12 -13.45
N LEU A 402 6.82 -19.81 -13.56
CA LEU A 402 5.96 -18.92 -14.36
C LEU A 402 6.34 -19.10 -15.84
N ASP A 403 5.36 -19.48 -16.66
CA ASP A 403 5.52 -19.72 -18.09
C ASP A 403 5.78 -18.42 -18.87
N GLU A 404 6.10 -18.53 -20.17
CA GLU A 404 6.29 -17.37 -21.05
C GLU A 404 5.03 -16.49 -21.15
N GLU A 405 3.84 -17.06 -20.97
CA GLU A 405 2.58 -16.30 -20.93
C GLU A 405 2.45 -15.44 -19.66
N ASP A 406 3.25 -15.70 -18.63
CA ASP A 406 3.31 -14.96 -17.36
C ASP A 406 4.48 -13.95 -17.30
N ILE A 407 5.05 -13.55 -18.45
CA ILE A 407 6.12 -12.51 -18.50
C ILE A 407 5.73 -11.26 -17.72
N MET A 408 4.47 -10.80 -17.86
CA MET A 408 4.00 -9.61 -17.14
C MET A 408 3.93 -9.83 -15.63
N LEU A 409 3.64 -11.05 -15.18
CA LEU A 409 3.63 -11.39 -13.76
C LEU A 409 5.04 -11.36 -13.17
N LYS A 410 6.04 -11.86 -13.91
CA LYS A 410 7.47 -11.74 -13.55
C LYS A 410 7.90 -10.27 -13.48
N GLU A 411 7.50 -9.44 -14.45
CA GLU A 411 7.81 -8.01 -14.43
C GLU A 411 7.17 -7.30 -13.23
N CYS A 412 5.89 -7.59 -12.92
CA CYS A 412 5.22 -7.05 -11.73
C CYS A 412 5.95 -7.46 -10.44
N PHE A 413 6.37 -8.73 -10.32
CA PHE A 413 7.17 -9.19 -9.19
C PHE A 413 8.51 -8.43 -9.08
N MET A 414 9.22 -8.24 -10.19
CA MET A 414 10.49 -7.50 -10.20
C MET A 414 10.31 -6.02 -9.82
N ASP A 415 9.18 -5.40 -10.16
CA ASP A 415 8.89 -4.01 -9.77
C ASP A 415 8.82 -3.83 -8.26
N LEU A 416 8.38 -4.85 -7.51
CA LEU A 416 8.31 -4.79 -6.04
C LEU A 416 9.68 -4.54 -5.40
N GLY A 417 10.77 -4.99 -6.05
CA GLY A 417 12.13 -4.70 -5.62
C GLY A 417 12.47 -3.21 -5.54
N SER A 418 11.70 -2.36 -6.24
CA SER A 418 11.88 -0.91 -6.27
C SER A 418 11.34 -0.20 -5.03
N PHE A 419 10.53 -0.87 -4.21
CA PHE A 419 10.03 -0.28 -2.97
C PHE A 419 11.04 -0.51 -1.83
N PRO A 420 11.08 0.36 -0.81
CA PRO A 420 11.88 0.14 0.38
C PRO A 420 11.47 -1.14 1.13
N GLU A 421 12.43 -1.71 1.86
CA GLU A 421 12.22 -2.86 2.72
C GLU A 421 11.24 -2.53 3.86
N ASP A 422 10.42 -3.52 4.25
CA ASP A 422 9.40 -3.46 5.31
C ASP A 422 8.37 -2.32 5.21
N GLN A 423 8.22 -1.72 4.04
CA GLN A 423 7.26 -0.65 3.81
C GLN A 423 5.90 -1.20 3.38
N LYS A 424 4.83 -0.66 3.97
CA LYS A 424 3.46 -0.83 3.48
C LYS A 424 3.30 -0.05 2.18
N ILE A 425 3.14 -0.77 1.07
CA ILE A 425 2.89 -0.19 -0.24
C ILE A 425 1.37 -0.08 -0.42
N PRO A 426 0.78 1.10 -0.66
CA PRO A 426 -0.65 1.20 -0.97
C PRO A 426 -0.98 0.35 -2.20
N ALA A 427 -1.95 -0.56 -2.07
CA ALA A 427 -2.27 -1.51 -3.16
C ALA A 427 -2.75 -0.77 -4.42
N THR A 428 -3.53 0.31 -4.25
CA THR A 428 -3.98 1.17 -5.35
C THR A 428 -2.82 1.79 -6.12
N ALA A 429 -1.84 2.36 -5.42
CA ALA A 429 -0.66 2.95 -6.04
C ALA A 429 0.16 1.92 -6.83
N LEU A 430 0.27 0.70 -6.30
CA LEU A 430 0.95 -0.40 -6.99
C LEU A 430 0.20 -0.85 -8.25
N ILE A 431 -1.13 -0.97 -8.16
CA ILE A 431 -2.02 -1.32 -9.29
C ILE A 431 -1.91 -0.27 -10.39
N ASP A 432 -2.03 1.02 -10.05
CA ASP A 432 -1.93 2.13 -11.00
C ASP A 432 -0.55 2.16 -11.66
N MET A 433 0.52 1.97 -10.88
CA MET A 433 1.88 1.89 -11.40
C MET A 433 2.03 0.75 -12.41
N TRP A 434 1.51 -0.46 -12.12
CA TRP A 434 1.59 -1.58 -13.05
C TRP A 434 0.74 -1.38 -14.30
N ALA A 435 -0.46 -0.80 -14.16
CA ALA A 435 -1.34 -0.50 -15.29
C ALA A 435 -0.67 0.46 -16.28
N GLU A 436 -0.06 1.54 -15.78
CA GLU A 436 0.65 2.53 -16.58
C GLU A 436 2.00 2.02 -17.10
N LEU A 437 2.79 1.39 -16.24
CA LEU A 437 4.13 0.92 -16.60
C LEU A 437 4.05 -0.20 -17.64
N HIS A 438 3.14 -1.15 -17.51
CA HIS A 438 3.07 -2.30 -18.43
C HIS A 438 1.96 -2.19 -19.46
N LYS A 439 1.20 -1.09 -19.48
CA LYS A 439 0.09 -0.84 -20.41
C LYS A 439 -0.92 -1.99 -20.42
N LEU A 440 -1.24 -2.52 -19.24
CA LEU A 440 -2.03 -3.74 -19.09
C LEU A 440 -3.50 -3.51 -19.48
N ASP A 441 -4.10 -2.40 -19.02
CA ASP A 441 -5.45 -1.95 -19.36
C ASP A 441 -5.76 -0.58 -18.74
N LYS A 442 -6.86 0.04 -19.19
CA LYS A 442 -7.35 1.33 -18.65
C LYS A 442 -8.10 1.19 -17.32
N ASP A 443 -8.65 0.00 -17.06
CA ASP A 443 -9.51 -0.25 -15.90
C ASP A 443 -8.76 -0.97 -14.76
N GLY A 444 -7.46 -1.28 -14.93
CA GLY A 444 -6.60 -1.87 -13.90
C GLY A 444 -6.87 -3.34 -13.58
N ILE A 445 -7.75 -4.03 -14.31
CA ILE A 445 -8.22 -5.39 -14.03
C ILE A 445 -7.08 -6.39 -14.17
N TYR A 446 -6.24 -6.28 -15.19
CA TYR A 446 -5.08 -7.16 -15.35
C TYR A 446 -4.01 -6.93 -14.27
N ALA A 447 -3.81 -5.68 -13.83
CA ALA A 447 -2.91 -5.36 -12.72
C ALA A 447 -3.42 -5.95 -11.39
N ILE A 448 -4.73 -5.87 -11.13
CA ILE A 448 -5.39 -6.52 -10.00
C ILE A 448 -5.25 -8.06 -10.09
N SER A 449 -5.46 -8.64 -11.26
CA SER A 449 -5.26 -10.08 -11.48
C SER A 449 -3.83 -10.49 -11.16
N ASN A 450 -2.83 -9.71 -11.59
CA ASN A 450 -1.42 -9.99 -11.28
C ASN A 450 -1.15 -9.88 -9.77
N LEU A 451 -1.71 -8.89 -9.09
CA LEU A 451 -1.62 -8.75 -7.63
C LEU A 451 -2.11 -10.02 -6.92
N HIS A 452 -3.30 -10.51 -7.30
CA HIS A 452 -3.89 -11.73 -6.73
C HIS A 452 -3.09 -12.99 -7.07
N LYS A 453 -2.59 -13.10 -8.30
CA LYS A 453 -1.72 -14.22 -8.70
C LYS A 453 -0.43 -14.25 -7.87
N LEU A 454 0.24 -13.12 -7.67
CA LEU A 454 1.45 -13.04 -6.82
C LEU A 454 1.12 -13.36 -5.35
N CYS A 455 0.00 -12.86 -4.83
CA CYS A 455 -0.47 -13.16 -3.48
C CYS A 455 -0.75 -14.66 -3.30
N SER A 456 -1.43 -15.30 -4.26
CA SER A 456 -1.75 -16.73 -4.23
C SER A 456 -0.52 -17.63 -4.24
N ARG A 457 0.59 -17.14 -4.81
CA ARG A 457 1.90 -17.80 -4.82
C ARG A 457 2.79 -17.49 -3.61
N ASN A 458 2.27 -16.76 -2.62
CA ASN A 458 3.01 -16.27 -1.46
C ASN A 458 4.26 -15.42 -1.83
N LEU A 459 4.22 -14.73 -3.00
CA LEU A 459 5.31 -13.85 -3.46
C LEU A 459 5.18 -12.41 -2.93
N LEU A 460 4.01 -12.09 -2.38
CA LEU A 460 3.69 -10.88 -1.62
C LEU A 460 2.53 -11.19 -0.67
N ASN A 461 2.32 -10.32 0.31
CA ASN A 461 1.18 -10.38 1.21
C ASN A 461 0.27 -9.16 0.99
N LEU A 462 -1.02 -9.39 0.82
CA LEU A 462 -2.05 -8.37 0.70
C LEU A 462 -2.78 -8.22 2.04
N VAL A 463 -2.65 -7.06 2.68
CA VAL A 463 -3.21 -6.75 3.99
C VAL A 463 -4.35 -5.74 3.82
N VAL A 464 -5.57 -6.12 4.18
CA VAL A 464 -6.76 -5.24 4.11
C VAL A 464 -7.11 -4.77 5.52
N THR A 465 -7.21 -3.46 5.73
CA THR A 465 -7.40 -2.89 7.09
C THR A 465 -8.86 -2.61 7.45
N ARG A 466 -9.78 -2.61 6.48
CA ARG A 466 -11.23 -2.52 6.71
C ARG A 466 -11.95 -3.70 6.07
N ASN A 467 -12.61 -4.49 6.91
CA ASN A 467 -13.51 -5.55 6.48
C ASN A 467 -14.95 -5.03 6.60
N ASP A 468 -15.31 -4.07 5.76
CA ASP A 468 -16.71 -3.66 5.66
C ASP A 468 -17.42 -4.81 4.93
N GLY A 469 -18.22 -5.58 5.68
CA GLY A 469 -18.89 -6.82 5.24
C GLY A 469 -19.92 -6.68 4.12
N ASN A 470 -19.78 -5.68 3.25
CA ASN A 470 -20.49 -5.58 2.00
C ASN A 470 -19.59 -6.11 0.88
N GLU A 471 -19.82 -7.36 0.49
CA GLU A 471 -19.47 -7.81 -0.85
C GLU A 471 -20.06 -6.81 -1.85
N ILE A 472 -19.24 -6.34 -2.81
CA ILE A 472 -19.56 -5.57 -4.04
C ILE A 472 -18.84 -4.20 -4.21
N ASP A 473 -17.83 -3.83 -3.42
CA ASP A 473 -16.89 -2.78 -3.88
C ASP A 473 -15.43 -3.17 -3.62
N TRP A 474 -14.68 -3.46 -4.70
CA TRP A 474 -13.24 -3.76 -4.70
C TRP A 474 -12.42 -2.49 -4.46
N CYS A 475 -12.70 -1.84 -3.34
CA CYS A 475 -12.04 -0.62 -2.93
C CYS A 475 -10.71 -0.97 -2.24
N TYR A 476 -9.64 -1.13 -3.02
CA TYR A 476 -8.27 -1.34 -2.51
C TYR A 476 -7.70 -0.13 -1.75
N ASN A 477 -8.50 0.92 -1.52
CA ASN A 477 -8.09 2.16 -0.85
C ASN A 477 -7.54 1.91 0.57
N ASP A 478 -8.03 0.87 1.25
CA ASP A 478 -7.62 0.50 2.60
C ASP A 478 -6.70 -0.76 2.63
N ALA A 479 -6.20 -1.17 1.46
CA ALA A 479 -5.33 -2.33 1.29
C ALA A 479 -3.86 -1.94 1.09
N PHE A 480 -2.96 -2.71 1.69
CA PHE A 480 -1.52 -2.56 1.59
C PHE A 480 -0.87 -3.85 1.14
N VAL A 481 0.17 -3.73 0.33
CA VAL A 481 1.06 -4.80 -0.08
C VAL A 481 2.32 -4.74 0.77
N MET A 482 2.73 -5.91 1.26
CA MET A 482 3.99 -6.14 1.94
C MET A 482 4.75 -7.23 1.19
N GLN A 483 6.06 -7.08 1.04
CA GLN A 483 6.92 -8.11 0.44
C GLN A 483 7.96 -8.57 1.45
N HIS A 484 8.21 -9.88 1.52
CA HIS A 484 9.27 -10.45 2.35
C HIS A 484 10.65 -9.99 1.85
N ASP A 485 11.56 -9.63 2.76
CA ASP A 485 12.92 -9.15 2.48
C ASP A 485 13.68 -10.00 1.43
N LEU A 486 13.70 -11.33 1.57
CA LEU A 486 14.35 -12.26 0.65
C LEU A 486 13.71 -12.31 -0.74
N LEU A 487 12.40 -12.10 -0.84
CA LEU A 487 11.70 -12.02 -2.12
C LEU A 487 12.01 -10.70 -2.82
N ARG A 488 12.12 -9.62 -2.04
CA ARG A 488 12.60 -8.32 -2.52
C ARG A 488 14.04 -8.41 -3.01
N ASP A 489 14.93 -9.05 -2.24
CA ASP A 489 16.32 -9.29 -2.63
C ASP A 489 16.41 -10.12 -3.92
N LEU A 490 15.54 -11.11 -4.09
CA LEU A 490 15.44 -11.90 -5.32
C LEU A 490 15.01 -11.03 -6.52
N ALA A 491 14.01 -10.17 -6.33
CA ALA A 491 13.55 -9.23 -7.35
C ALA A 491 14.68 -8.26 -7.78
N ILE A 492 15.45 -7.75 -6.82
CA ILE A 492 16.62 -6.90 -7.06
C ILE A 492 17.72 -7.67 -7.80
N TYR A 493 18.02 -8.89 -7.35
CA TYR A 493 19.02 -9.76 -7.96
C TYR A 493 18.69 -10.04 -9.42
N GLN A 494 17.44 -10.39 -9.72
CA GLN A 494 16.95 -10.61 -11.07
C GLN A 494 17.02 -9.35 -11.93
N SER A 495 16.60 -8.20 -11.38
CA SER A 495 16.68 -6.91 -12.07
C SER A 495 18.11 -6.49 -12.41
N ASN A 496 19.10 -7.03 -11.70
CA ASN A 496 20.51 -6.68 -11.85
C ASN A 496 21.31 -7.65 -12.73
N GLN A 497 20.70 -8.70 -13.27
CA GLN A 497 21.37 -9.66 -14.17
C GLN A 497 21.85 -9.01 -15.47
N GLU A 498 21.12 -8.02 -15.97
CA GLU A 498 21.50 -7.30 -17.18
C GLU A 498 22.54 -6.20 -16.90
N PRO A 499 23.37 -5.83 -17.89
CA PRO A 499 24.20 -4.63 -17.84
C PRO A 499 23.34 -3.39 -17.54
N ILE A 500 23.90 -2.44 -16.79
CA ILE A 500 23.15 -1.29 -16.25
C ILE A 500 22.39 -0.48 -17.30
N GLU A 501 22.92 -0.41 -18.53
CA GLU A 501 22.35 0.32 -19.65
C GLU A 501 21.04 -0.30 -20.16
N LYS A 502 20.87 -1.60 -19.96
CA LYS A 502 19.71 -2.38 -20.40
C LYS A 502 18.66 -2.56 -19.30
N ARG A 503 19.02 -2.33 -18.05
CA ARG A 503 18.13 -2.55 -16.90
C ARG A 503 16.88 -1.68 -17.02
N LYS A 504 15.71 -2.32 -16.97
CA LYS A 504 14.40 -1.65 -16.90
C LYS A 504 14.16 -0.96 -15.56
N ARG A 505 14.84 -1.42 -14.50
CA ARG A 505 14.71 -0.95 -13.11
C ARG A 505 16.08 -0.52 -12.62
N LEU A 506 16.20 0.71 -12.13
CA LEU A 506 17.40 1.19 -11.45
C LEU A 506 17.08 1.41 -9.98
N ILE A 507 17.72 0.61 -9.13
CA ILE A 507 17.54 0.67 -7.68
C ILE A 507 18.85 1.19 -7.11
N VAL A 508 18.82 2.42 -6.59
CA VAL A 508 19.99 3.16 -6.13
C VAL A 508 19.85 3.39 -4.63
N ASP A 509 20.83 2.88 -3.87
CA ASP A 509 20.95 3.14 -2.43
C ASP A 509 22.05 4.17 -2.20
N LEU A 510 21.67 5.34 -1.67
CA LEU A 510 22.57 6.47 -1.38
C LEU A 510 22.93 6.56 0.11
N THR A 511 22.63 5.54 0.91
CA THR A 511 23.02 5.50 2.32
C THR A 511 24.55 5.61 2.45
N GLY A 512 25.03 6.67 3.12
CA GLY A 512 26.46 6.93 3.32
C GLY A 512 27.15 7.87 2.32
N ASN A 513 26.42 8.72 1.59
CA ASN A 513 26.94 9.76 0.67
C ASN A 513 27.81 9.23 -0.49
N ARG A 514 27.67 7.95 -0.86
CA ARG A 514 28.39 7.38 -2.02
C ARG A 514 27.47 7.39 -3.23
N LEU A 515 27.73 8.29 -4.17
CA LEU A 515 27.09 8.24 -5.49
C LEU A 515 27.65 7.04 -6.28
N PRO A 516 26.82 6.33 -7.06
CA PRO A 516 27.31 5.27 -7.92
C PRO A 516 28.34 5.79 -8.93
N GLU A 517 29.42 5.04 -9.17
CA GLU A 517 30.53 5.47 -10.05
C GLU A 517 30.10 5.77 -11.49
N TRP A 518 29.01 5.17 -11.95
CA TRP A 518 28.46 5.42 -13.29
C TRP A 518 27.69 6.75 -13.38
N TRP A 519 27.27 7.33 -12.24
CA TRP A 519 26.57 8.61 -12.18
C TRP A 519 27.50 9.80 -12.41
N THR A 520 28.80 9.65 -12.09
CA THR A 520 29.82 10.69 -12.15
C THR A 520 30.68 10.66 -13.42
N LYS A 521 30.45 9.70 -14.34
CA LYS A 521 31.19 9.60 -15.61
C LYS A 521 30.68 10.61 -16.64
N GLU A 522 31.58 11.32 -17.30
CA GLU A 522 31.32 12.39 -18.31
C GLU A 522 30.49 11.93 -19.53
N LYS A 523 30.36 10.62 -19.76
CA LYS A 523 29.46 10.04 -20.76
C LYS A 523 28.42 9.19 -20.05
N GLN A 524 27.26 9.77 -19.75
CA GLN A 524 26.13 9.00 -19.25
C GLN A 524 25.66 8.04 -20.36
N PRO A 525 25.66 6.73 -20.13
CA PRO A 525 25.08 5.80 -21.09
C PRO A 525 23.58 6.10 -21.27
N GLN A 526 23.03 5.84 -22.45
CA GLN A 526 21.57 5.85 -22.62
C GLN A 526 20.99 4.72 -21.76
N LEU A 527 20.32 5.08 -20.67
CA LEU A 527 19.71 4.13 -19.75
C LEU A 527 18.33 3.72 -20.28
N SER A 528 18.05 2.42 -20.33
CA SER A 528 16.75 1.86 -20.71
C SER A 528 15.74 1.82 -19.54
N ALA A 529 16.07 2.51 -18.45
CA ALA A 529 15.32 2.46 -17.21
C ALA A 529 13.93 3.08 -17.36
N ARG A 530 12.92 2.35 -16.90
CA ARG A 530 11.51 2.77 -16.87
C ARG A 530 11.06 3.07 -15.45
N LEU A 531 11.72 2.46 -14.47
CA LEU A 531 11.49 2.66 -13.05
C LEU A 531 12.82 2.98 -12.37
N VAL A 532 12.85 4.04 -11.57
CA VAL A 532 14.02 4.44 -10.78
C VAL A 532 13.60 4.57 -9.32
N SER A 533 14.24 3.80 -8.46
CA SER A 533 14.10 3.89 -7.00
C SER A 533 15.38 4.43 -6.41
N ILE A 534 15.26 5.48 -5.59
CA ILE A 534 16.39 6.10 -4.90
C ILE A 534 16.09 6.06 -3.41
N SER A 535 16.84 5.25 -2.68
CA SER A 535 16.79 5.20 -1.23
C SER A 535 17.82 6.18 -0.67
N THR A 536 17.35 7.23 0.00
CA THR A 536 18.20 8.18 0.72
C THR A 536 18.15 7.86 2.22
N GLY A 537 19.30 7.76 2.86
CA GLY A 537 19.36 7.74 4.33
C GLY A 537 18.84 9.06 4.91
N PRO A 538 18.56 9.13 6.23
CA PRO A 538 18.24 10.40 6.87
C PRO A 538 19.34 11.42 6.53
N PRO A 539 18.99 12.67 6.17
CA PRO A 539 19.98 13.64 5.74
C PRO A 539 20.99 13.86 6.87
N SER A 540 22.22 13.39 6.67
CA SER A 540 23.36 13.96 7.38
C SER A 540 23.49 15.38 6.85
N LEU A 541 22.88 16.33 7.53
CA LEU A 541 23.04 17.77 7.29
C LEU A 541 24.51 18.13 7.54
N SER A 542 25.34 17.95 6.52
CA SER A 542 26.63 18.62 6.37
C SER A 542 27.10 18.53 4.92
N LEU A 543 26.32 19.09 3.99
CA LEU A 543 26.90 19.63 2.77
C LEU A 543 27.19 21.10 3.03
N SER A 544 28.38 21.34 3.57
CA SER A 544 29.02 22.64 3.51
C SER A 544 29.21 22.97 2.03
N ILE A 545 28.39 23.87 1.51
CA ILE A 545 28.65 24.48 0.21
C ILE A 545 29.85 25.39 0.42
N SER A 546 30.99 25.01 -0.15
CA SER A 546 32.13 25.89 -0.39
C SER A 546 32.12 26.31 -1.85
#